data_AF-A0AAD4E8J5-F1
#
_entry.id   AF-A0AAD4E8J5-F1
#
_cell.length_a   1.000
_cell.length_b   1.000
_cell.length_c   1.000
_cell.angle_alpha   90.00
_cell.angle_beta   90.00
_cell.angle_gamma   90.00
#
_symmetry.space_group_name_H-M   'P 1'
#
loop_
_entity.id
_entity.type
_entity.pdbx_description
1 polymer ?
#
loop_
_entity_poly.entity_id
_entity_poly.type
_entity_poly.pdbx_seq_one_letter_code
_entity_poly.pdbx_strand_id
1 'polypeptide(L)'
;LLLTVSSQRYVLHVHDTSAKQKTSQLTFELMEKKYNYVKDVLFLTIIGVCGDAGGDEKQDCLLFLHKYPWMLVMDCRSHQVHII
;
A
#
# COMPACT_ATOMS: atom_id res chain seq x y z
N LEU A 1 7.03 -1.63 1.00
CA LEU A 1 6.17 -0.91 0.04
C LEU A 1 7.00 -0.61 -1.18
N LEU A 2 6.47 -0.98 -2.35
CA LEU A 2 7.09 -0.77 -3.64
C LEU A 2 6.40 0.42 -4.31
N LEU A 3 7.21 1.33 -4.86
CA LEU A 3 6.72 2.39 -5.72
C LEU A 3 7.03 2.01 -7.17
N THR A 4 6.05 2.14 -8.05
CA THR A 4 6.25 1.95 -9.49
C THR A 4 6.12 3.29 -10.20
N VAL A 5 7.19 3.72 -10.88
CA VAL A 5 7.22 4.94 -11.70
C VAL A 5 7.84 4.59 -13.04
N SER A 6 7.19 4.99 -14.14
CA SER A 6 7.70 4.73 -15.50
C SER A 6 8.07 3.25 -15.74
N SER A 7 7.23 2.33 -15.25
CA SER A 7 7.43 0.88 -15.31
C SER A 7 8.66 0.33 -14.56
N GLN A 8 9.34 1.15 -13.76
CA GLN A 8 10.42 0.75 -12.88
C GLN A 8 9.93 0.65 -11.44
N ARG A 9 10.45 -0.34 -10.69
CA ARG A 9 10.04 -0.66 -9.33
C ARG A 9 11.13 -0.25 -8.35
N TYR A 10 10.77 0.53 -7.34
CA TYR A 10 11.67 0.99 -6.30
C TYR A 10 11.18 0.51 -4.93
N VAL A 11 12.05 -0.15 -4.18
CA VAL A 11 11.79 -0.48 -2.78
C VAL A 11 11.99 0.79 -1.96
N LEU A 12 10.91 1.33 -1.39
CA LEU A 12 11.03 2.50 -0.51
C LEU A 12 11.44 2.07 0.90
N HIS A 13 10.64 1.20 1.51
CA HIS A 13 10.84 0.74 2.87
C HIS A 13 10.40 -0.71 3.04
N VAL A 14 11.20 -1.45 3.81
CA VAL A 14 10.88 -2.78 4.35
C VAL A 14 10.77 -2.62 5.87
N HIS A 15 9.67 -3.07 6.45
CA HIS A 15 9.48 -3.06 7.89
C HIS A 15 9.45 -4.50 8.38
N ASP A 16 10.22 -4.77 9.42
CA ASP A 16 10.08 -6.01 10.17
C ASP A 16 8.87 -5.88 11.11
N THR A 17 7.88 -6.74 10.90
CA THR A 17 6.68 -6.82 11.73
C THR A 17 6.63 -8.11 12.55
N SER A 18 7.71 -8.88 12.64
CA SER A 18 7.73 -10.16 13.38
C SER A 18 7.40 -10.01 14.87
N ALA A 19 7.80 -8.88 15.48
CA ALA A 19 7.59 -8.60 16.90
C ALA A 19 6.21 -8.00 17.24
N LYS A 20 5.37 -7.67 16.24
CA LYS A 20 4.05 -7.04 16.44
C LYS A 20 3.00 -7.78 15.63
N GLN A 21 1.82 -8.00 16.21
CA GLN A 21 0.72 -8.56 15.43
C GLN A 21 0.39 -7.62 14.26
N LYS A 22 0.36 -8.17 13.04
CA LYS A 22 -0.09 -7.44 11.85
C LYS A 22 -1.59 -7.19 12.03
N THR A 23 -1.95 -5.94 12.28
CA THR A 23 -3.33 -5.47 12.27
C THR A 23 -3.51 -4.50 11.11
N SER A 24 -4.75 -4.34 10.65
CA SER A 24 -5.09 -3.35 9.63
C SER A 24 -4.66 -1.94 10.06
N GLN A 25 -5.03 -1.52 11.27
CA GLN A 25 -4.66 -0.20 11.78
C GLN A 25 -3.15 0.09 11.79
N LEU A 26 -2.31 -0.88 12.22
CA LEU A 26 -0.85 -0.72 12.19
C LEU A 26 -0.34 -0.60 10.75
N THR A 27 -0.89 -1.40 9.84
CA THR A 27 -0.48 -1.44 8.44
C THR A 27 -0.89 -0.15 7.72
N PHE A 28 -2.11 0.35 7.97
CA PHE A 28 -2.59 1.63 7.49
C PHE A 28 -1.70 2.81 7.93
N GLU A 29 -1.32 2.88 9.21
CA GLU A 29 -0.39 3.91 9.70
C GLU A 29 0.97 3.86 8.98
N LEU A 30 1.47 2.65 8.70
CA LEU A 30 2.71 2.48 7.93
C LEU A 30 2.54 2.88 6.46
N MET A 31 1.37 2.63 5.86
CA MET A 31 1.07 3.08 4.50
C MET A 31 0.97 4.60 4.42
N GLU A 32 0.33 5.24 5.40
CA GLU A 32 0.16 6.69 5.46
C GLU A 32 1.50 7.41 5.64
N LYS A 33 2.37 6.93 6.53
CA LYS A 33 3.73 7.47 6.68
C LYS A 33 4.49 7.47 5.36
N LYS A 34 4.34 6.41 4.57
CA LYS A 34 4.99 6.29 3.25
C LYS A 34 4.34 7.18 2.22
N TYR A 35 3.01 7.31 2.22
CA TYR A 35 2.31 8.25 1.35
C TYR A 35 2.82 9.68 1.59
N ASN A 36 2.92 10.10 2.85
CA ASN A 36 3.47 11.40 3.21
C ASN A 36 4.94 11.53 2.79
N TYR A 37 5.77 10.49 2.96
CA TYR A 37 7.14 10.51 2.47
C TYR A 37 7.21 10.71 0.94
N VAL A 38 6.44 9.96 0.17
CA VAL A 38 6.42 10.09 -1.30
C VAL A 38 5.92 11.46 -1.74
N LYS A 39 4.91 12.00 -1.06
CA LYS A 39 4.34 13.31 -1.35
C LYS A 39 5.27 14.46 -0.94
N ASP A 40 5.76 14.45 0.28
CA ASP A 40 6.40 15.61 0.91
C ASP A 40 7.93 15.61 0.74
N VAL A 41 8.55 14.43 0.55
CA VAL A 41 10.01 14.29 0.37
C VAL A 41 10.37 14.04 -1.09
N LEU A 42 9.64 13.15 -1.78
CA LEU A 42 9.91 12.84 -3.19
C LEU A 42 9.14 13.75 -4.15
N PHE A 43 8.20 14.55 -3.65
CA PHE A 43 7.35 15.44 -4.46
C PHE A 43 6.59 14.72 -5.58
N LEU A 44 6.18 13.47 -5.32
CA LEU A 44 5.44 12.65 -6.26
C LEU A 44 3.97 12.53 -5.86
N THR A 45 3.10 12.39 -6.86
CA THR A 45 1.68 12.07 -6.66
C THR A 45 1.45 10.57 -6.80
N ILE A 46 0.96 9.93 -5.74
CA ILE A 46 0.53 8.53 -5.78
C ILE A 46 -0.87 8.48 -6.36
N ILE A 47 -1.06 7.86 -7.52
CA ILE A 47 -2.37 7.73 -8.18
C ILE A 47 -3.13 6.46 -7.78
N GLY A 48 -2.47 5.50 -7.13
CA GLY A 48 -3.09 4.26 -6.72
C GLY A 48 -2.22 3.39 -5.82
N VAL A 49 -2.88 2.43 -5.18
CA VAL A 49 -2.30 1.43 -4.29
C VAL A 49 -2.70 0.03 -4.77
N CYS A 50 -1.79 -0.93 -4.59
CA CYS A 50 -2.00 -2.32 -4.94
C CYS A 50 -1.58 -3.21 -3.77
N GLY A 51 -2.47 -4.11 -3.35
CA GLY A 51 -2.25 -5.04 -2.24
C GLY A 51 -2.50 -6.50 -2.62
N ASP A 52 -2.11 -7.46 -1.77
CA ASP A 52 -2.30 -8.89 -1.99
C ASP A 52 -3.76 -9.38 -1.79
N ALA A 53 -4.66 -8.49 -1.40
CA ALA A 53 -6.08 -8.77 -1.13
C ALA A 53 -6.34 -9.68 0.09
N GLY A 54 -5.35 -9.85 0.97
CA GLY A 54 -5.56 -10.44 2.30
C GLY A 54 -6.59 -9.66 3.12
N GLY A 55 -7.26 -10.33 4.06
CA GLY A 55 -8.37 -9.74 4.83
C GLY A 55 -8.03 -8.41 5.51
N ASP A 56 -6.85 -8.32 6.13
CA ASP A 56 -6.37 -7.10 6.78
C ASP A 56 -6.06 -5.99 5.76
N GLU A 57 -5.42 -6.33 4.64
CA GLU A 57 -5.00 -5.35 3.63
C GLU A 57 -6.18 -4.78 2.85
N LYS A 58 -7.25 -5.57 2.67
CA LYS A 58 -8.49 -5.07 2.10
C LYS A 58 -9.12 -3.98 2.98
N GLN A 59 -9.08 -4.15 4.31
CA GLN A 59 -9.54 -3.13 5.23
C GLN A 59 -8.66 -1.86 5.15
N ASP A 60 -7.35 -2.03 5.03
CA ASP A 60 -6.40 -0.90 4.87
C ASP A 60 -6.68 -0.09 3.62
N CYS A 61 -6.93 -0.77 2.51
CA CYS A 61 -7.26 -0.16 1.25
C CYS A 61 -8.58 0.63 1.33
N LEU A 62 -9.60 0.10 2.02
CA LEU A 62 -10.85 0.83 2.26
C LEU A 62 -10.63 2.08 3.11
N LEU A 63 -9.86 1.98 4.19
CA LEU A 63 -9.48 3.13 5.01
C LEU A 63 -8.73 4.19 4.18
N PHE A 64 -7.84 3.75 3.29
CA PHE A 64 -7.12 4.63 2.36
C PHE A 64 -8.06 5.32 1.38
N LEU A 65 -9.05 4.61 0.84
CA LEU A 65 -10.04 5.17 -0.06
C LEU A 65 -10.97 6.17 0.66
N HIS A 66 -11.37 5.88 1.90
CA HIS A 66 -12.14 6.82 2.72
C HIS A 66 -11.38 8.13 2.95
N LYS A 67 -10.07 8.07 3.17
CA LYS A 67 -9.23 9.25 3.38
C LYS A 67 -8.84 9.96 2.08
N TYR A 68 -8.65 9.21 1.00
CA TYR A 68 -8.24 9.70 -0.32
C TYR A 68 -9.18 9.13 -1.40
N PRO A 69 -10.40 9.70 -1.57
CA PRO A 69 -11.43 9.15 -2.46
C PRO A 69 -11.07 9.08 -3.94
N TRP A 70 -10.02 9.79 -4.34
CA TRP A 70 -9.50 9.86 -5.71
C TRP A 70 -8.47 8.76 -6.01
N MET A 71 -8.07 7.95 -5.02
CA MET A 71 -7.02 6.95 -5.19
C MET A 71 -7.55 5.67 -5.83
N LEU A 72 -6.83 5.14 -6.82
CA LEU A 72 -7.14 3.83 -7.40
C LEU A 72 -6.69 2.72 -6.44
N VAL A 73 -7.61 1.86 -6.04
CA VAL A 73 -7.31 0.66 -5.24
C VAL A 73 -7.42 -0.57 -6.14
N MET A 74 -6.35 -1.36 -6.21
CA MET A 74 -6.30 -2.58 -7.03
C MET A 74 -5.83 -3.77 -6.21
N ASP A 75 -6.36 -4.95 -6.55
CA ASP A 75 -5.86 -6.22 -6.03
C ASP A 75 -4.69 -6.73 -6.88
N CYS A 76 -3.74 -7.40 -6.25
CA CYS A 76 -2.56 -7.93 -6.91
C CYS A 76 -2.93 -9.09 -7.85
N ARG A 77 -2.70 -8.89 -9.15
CA ARG A 77 -2.91 -9.93 -10.17
C ARG A 77 -2.15 -11.22 -9.86
N SER A 78 -0.92 -11.13 -9.35
CA SER A 78 -0.12 -12.33 -9.06
C SER A 78 -0.77 -13.21 -8.00
N HIS A 79 -1.43 -12.61 -7.00
CA HIS A 79 -2.16 -13.35 -5.98
C HIS A 79 -3.47 -13.90 -6.56
N GLN A 80 -4.20 -13.09 -7.33
CA GLN A 80 -5.46 -13.48 -7.95
C GLN A 80 -5.31 -14.62 -8.97
N VAL A 81 -4.20 -14.68 -9.71
CA VAL A 81 -3.96 -15.75 -10.71
C VAL A 81 -3.48 -17.05 -10.07
N HIS A 82 -2.87 -17.00 -8.88
CA HIS A 82 -2.33 -18.19 -8.20
C HIS A 82 -3.32 -18.86 -7.24
N ILE A 83 -4.48 -18.25 -7.01
CA ILE A 83 -5.56 -18.75 -6.14
C ILE A 83 -6.80 -19.17 -6.97
N ILE A 84 -6.65 -19.27 -8.30
CA ILE A 84 -7.63 -19.91 -9.19
C ILE A 84 -7.44 -21.42 -9.14
#